data_AF-A0A3D2ETW9-F1
#
_entry.id   AF-A0A3D2ETW9-F1
#
_cell.length_a   1.000
_cell.length_b   1.000
_cell.length_c   1.000
_cell.angle_alpha   90.00
_cell.angle_beta   90.00
_cell.angle_gamma   90.00
#
_symmetry.space_group_name_H-M   'P 1'
#
loop_
_entity.id
_entity.type
_entity.pdbx_description
1 polymer ?
#
loop_
_entity_poly.entity_id
_entity_poly.type
_entity_poly.pdbx_seq_one_letter_code
_entity_poly.pdbx_strand_id
1 'polypeptide(L)' 'MTFSNSQRMFPSTRMRRMRADDFSRRLMRENQLTTADLIYPMFVIPGQ' A
#
# COMPACT_ATOMS: atom_id res chain seq x y z
N MET A 1 13.90 0.59 17.48
CA MET A 1 13.77 1.55 16.36
C MET A 1 12.82 2.66 16.80
N THR A 2 13.36 3.74 17.35
CA THR A 2 12.53 4.84 17.88
C THR A 2 12.18 5.77 16.73
N PHE A 3 10.90 5.85 16.37
CA PHE A 3 10.45 6.80 15.36
C PHE A 3 10.59 8.22 15.93
N SER A 4 11.56 8.99 15.45
CA SER A 4 11.68 10.40 15.77
C SER A 4 10.49 11.14 15.17
N ASN A 5 9.60 11.66 16.00
CA ASN A 5 8.48 12.49 15.55
C ASN A 5 9.02 13.86 15.13
N SER A 6 9.57 13.98 13.91
CA SER A 6 9.87 15.26 13.29
C SER A 6 8.57 16.08 13.34
N GLN A 7 8.56 17.21 14.07
CA GLN A 7 7.35 18.03 14.26
C GLN A 7 6.87 18.61 12.92
N ARG A 8 6.12 17.80 12.17
CA ARG A 8 5.39 18.18 10.98
C ARG A 8 4.17 18.96 11.44
N MET A 9 4.34 20.28 11.58
CA MET A 9 3.27 21.15 12.05
C MET A 9 2.32 21.52 10.90
N PHE A 10 1.03 21.57 11.21
CA PHE A 10 0.05 22.23 10.34
C PHE A 10 0.23 23.75 10.48
N PRO A 11 0.09 24.56 9.42
CA PRO A 11 -0.32 24.25 8.05
C PRO A 11 0.84 23.95 7.08
N SER A 12 2.09 24.02 7.52
CA SER A 12 3.27 23.85 6.67
C SER A 12 3.36 22.43 6.09
N THR A 13 3.07 21.42 6.91
CA THR A 13 2.92 20.03 6.47
C THR A 13 1.44 19.63 6.46
N ARG A 14 0.89 19.45 5.26
CA ARG A 14 -0.48 18.94 5.06
C ARG A 14 -0.44 17.58 4.41
N MET A 15 -0.58 16.53 5.21
CA MET A 15 -0.56 15.14 4.72
C MET A 15 -1.65 14.84 3.68
N ARG A 16 -2.69 15.67 3.60
CA ARG A 16 -3.75 15.54 2.59
C ARG A 16 -3.31 15.91 1.17
N ARG A 17 -2.22 16.68 1.00
CA ARG A 17 -1.71 17.06 -0.35
C ARG A 17 -1.38 15.84 -1.20
N MET A 18 -0.66 14.87 -0.63
CA MET A 18 -0.33 13.62 -1.32
C MET A 18 -1.52 12.66 -1.48
N ARG A 19 -2.70 13.01 -0.95
CA ARG A 19 -3.94 12.23 -1.07
C ARG A 19 -4.96 12.88 -2.00
N ALA A 20 -4.67 14.05 -2.56
CA ALA A 20 -5.62 14.83 -3.35
C ALA A 20 -5.88 14.19 -4.72
N ASP A 21 -4.82 13.82 -5.43
CA ASP A 21 -4.89 13.30 -6.79
C ASP A 21 -4.53 11.82 -6.87
N ASP A 22 -5.07 11.12 -7.88
CA ASP A 22 -4.81 9.69 -8.02
C ASP A 22 -3.34 9.37 -8.33
N PHE A 23 -2.69 10.19 -9.16
CA PHE A 23 -1.28 10.00 -9.52
C PHE A 23 -0.35 10.12 -8.30
N SER A 24 -0.59 11.11 -7.42
CA SER A 24 0.24 11.33 -6.23
C SER A 24 0.06 10.22 -5.21
N ARG A 25 -1.17 9.69 -5.07
CA ARG A 25 -1.44 8.49 -4.26
C ARG A 25 -0.77 7.24 -4.82
N ARG A 26 -0.73 7.05 -6.15
CA ARG A 26 -0.02 5.93 -6.77
C ARG A 26 1.49 6.03 -6.55
N LEU A 27 2.07 7.23 -6.69
CA LEU A 27 3.49 7.48 -6.49
C LEU A 27 3.96 7.21 -5.05
N MET A 28 3.12 7.51 -4.06
CA MET A 28 3.46 7.38 -2.63
C MET A 28 3.02 6.05 -2.00
N ARG A 29 2.43 5.12 -2.78
CA ARG A 29 1.92 3.86 -2.24
C ARG A 29 3.09 2.97 -1.79
N GLU A 30 3.06 2.51 -0.55
CA GLU A 30 4.15 1.70 0.02
C GLU A 30 4.09 0.22 -0.41
N ASN A 31 2.90 -0.30 -0.68
CA ASN A 31 2.69 -1.73 -1.00
C ASN A 31 1.82 -1.90 -2.24
N GLN A 32 2.13 -2.91 -3.04
CA GLN A 32 1.31 -3.33 -4.17
C GLN A 32 1.12 -4.85 -4.11
N LEU A 33 -0.14 -5.30 -4.17
CA LEU A 33 -0.47 -6.70 -4.33
C LEU A 33 -0.60 -7.01 -5.82
N THR A 34 0.03 -8.10 -6.26
CA THR A 34 0.01 -8.61 -7.63
C THR A 34 -0.50 -10.05 -7.65
N THR A 35 -0.84 -10.56 -8.83
CA THR A 35 -1.26 -11.96 -8.97
C THR A 35 -0.14 -12.95 -8.62
N ALA A 36 1.13 -12.53 -8.67
CA ALA A 36 2.26 -13.36 -8.26
C ALA A 36 2.28 -13.62 -6.74
N ASP A 37 1.61 -12.79 -5.96
CA ASP A 37 1.50 -12.94 -4.50
C ASP A 37 0.37 -13.90 -4.09
N LEU A 38 -0.42 -14.40 -5.05
CA LEU A 38 -1.58 -15.23 -4.80
C LEU A 38 -1.26 -16.72 -4.95
N ILE A 39 -1.69 -17.52 -3.99
CA ILE A 39 -1.67 -18.98 -4.06
C ILE A 39 -3.10 -19.44 -4.33
N TYR A 40 -3.27 -20.25 -5.38
CA TYR A 40 -4.56 -20.84 -5.74
C TYR A 40 -4.58 -22.34 -5.42
N PRO A 41 -5.06 -22.74 -4.22
CA PRO A 41 -5.13 -24.14 -3.85
C PRO A 41 -6.25 -24.85 -4.63
N MET A 42 -5.94 -26.01 -5.19
CA MET A 42 -6.88 -26.83 -5.94
C MET A 42 -6.94 -28.24 -5.35
N PHE A 43 -8.16 -28.75 -5.18
CA PHE A 43 -8.38 -30.12 -4.74
C PHE A 43 -8.61 -31.00 -5.95
N VAL A 44 -7.85 -32.10 -6.06
CA VAL A 44 -7.97 -33.07 -7.14
C VAL A 44 -8.71 -34.29 -6.62
N ILE A 45 -9.73 -34.72 -7.35
CA ILE A 45 -10.50 -35.95 -7.10
C ILE A 45 -9.95 -37.03 -8.05
N PRO A 46 -9.83 -38.30 -7.61
CA PRO A 46 -9.44 -39.39 -8.50
C PRO A 46 -10.31 -39.43 -9.77
N GLY A 47 -9.66 -39.69 -10.91
CA GLY A 47 -10.33 -39.89 -12.18
C GLY A 47 -11.15 -41.18 -12.21
N GLN A 48 -12.02 -41.29 -13.21
CA GLN A 48 -12.76 -42.52 -13.50
C GLN A 48 -11.84 -43.56 -14.15
#